data_AF-A0A0A9YI84-F1
#
_entry.id   AF-A0A0A9YI84-F1
#
_cell.length_a   1.000
_cell.length_b   1.000
_cell.length_c   1.000
_cell.angle_alpha   90.00
_cell.angle_beta   90.00
_cell.angle_gamma   90.00
#
_symmetry.space_group_name_H-M   'P 1'
#
loop_
_entity.id
_entity.type
_entity.pdbx_description
1 polymer ?
#
loop_
_entity_poly.entity_id
_entity_poly.type
_entity_poly.pdbx_seq_one_letter_code
_entity_poly.pdbx_strand_id
1 'polypeptide(L)'
;KKHYYSQNKFNTRSRGWTEVCDQPSLKPKIKIRKEHDVVNTPEADTWTSIRNHSLFNDMLTAALANIDLTLNASTLASFAEFFVDDIASPPLPLKVELEKIAISLVDDKTESNAVNSPVNLNISRLYISRSKDGIVNIDPSNLSTPNASSINQETVDLKQENEQLRRRLAATERLTEENHRLRKCEEEAQELRSCLNDAQDTLTNLLHEKESLLEIIRNFQNNKSDRKQQSSGKR
;
A
#
# COMPACT_ATOMS: atom_id res chain seq x y z
N LYS A 1 41.75 23.55 11.20
CA LYS A 1 40.73 22.48 11.23
C LYS A 1 39.75 22.78 12.36
N LYS A 2 38.62 23.44 12.06
CA LYS A 2 37.53 23.67 13.02
C LYS A 2 36.45 22.62 12.74
N HIS A 3 36.31 21.64 13.63
CA HIS A 3 35.19 20.69 13.60
C HIS A 3 34.04 21.29 14.40
N TYR A 4 32.95 21.62 13.70
CA TYR A 4 31.67 21.92 14.32
C TYR A 4 31.06 20.61 14.83
N TYR A 5 30.86 20.51 16.14
CA TYR A 5 29.99 19.49 16.72
C TYR A 5 28.55 19.97 16.61
N SER A 6 27.79 19.40 15.66
CA SER A 6 26.34 19.50 15.67
C SER A 6 25.81 18.59 16.77
N GLN A 7 25.27 19.20 17.83
CA GLN A 7 24.47 18.52 18.84
C GLN A 7 23.19 18.00 18.18
N ASN A 8 23.14 16.71 17.90
CA ASN A 8 21.94 16.03 17.40
C ASN A 8 20.94 15.85 18.57
N LYS A 9 20.20 16.91 18.91
CA LYS A 9 19.13 16.89 19.92
C LYS A 9 17.75 16.65 19.30
N PHE A 10 17.58 15.54 18.58
CA PHE A 10 16.26 14.98 18.30
C PHE A 10 16.33 13.46 18.38
N ASN A 11 16.39 12.94 19.61
CA ASN A 11 16.04 11.56 19.87
C ASN A 11 14.91 11.51 20.90
N THR A 12 13.71 11.87 20.46
CA THR A 12 12.48 11.52 21.18
C THR A 12 12.23 10.05 20.89
N ARG A 13 12.90 9.17 21.65
CA ARG A 13 12.49 7.77 21.76
C ARG A 13 11.12 7.79 22.45
N SER A 14 10.07 7.46 21.72
CA SER A 14 8.79 7.07 22.29
C SER A 14 9.03 5.83 23.16
N ARG A 15 9.24 6.07 24.47
CA ARG A 15 9.15 5.01 25.47
C ARG A 15 7.76 4.41 25.34
N GLY A 16 7.71 3.13 24.94
CA GLY A 16 6.47 2.38 24.82
C GLY A 16 5.76 2.37 26.16
N TRP A 17 4.55 2.95 26.18
CA TRP A 17 3.62 2.76 27.28
C TRP A 17 3.06 1.35 27.18
N THR A 18 3.50 0.46 28.05
CA THR A 18 2.84 -0.83 28.26
C THR A 18 2.15 -0.79 29.62
N GLU A 19 0.95 -0.21 29.65
CA GLU A 19 0.04 -0.45 30.76
C GLU A 19 -0.62 -1.81 30.53
N VAL A 20 -0.18 -2.80 31.30
CA VAL A 20 -0.90 -4.05 31.51
C VAL A 20 -2.14 -3.71 32.34
N CYS A 21 -3.32 -3.92 31.77
CA CYS A 21 -4.59 -3.79 32.49
C CYS A 21 -5.44 -5.02 32.18
N ASP A 22 -5.88 -5.72 33.23
CA ASP A 22 -6.49 -7.05 33.17
C ASP A 22 -7.92 -7.09 32.61
N GLN A 23 -8.46 -5.97 32.10
CA GLN A 23 -9.81 -5.89 31.51
C GLN A 23 -9.87 -4.93 30.29
N PRO A 24 -9.91 -5.43 29.04
CA PRO A 24 -9.80 -4.62 27.80
C PRO A 24 -11.07 -3.87 27.38
N SER A 25 -12.20 -4.08 28.06
CA SER A 25 -13.51 -3.51 27.70
C SER A 25 -13.76 -2.10 28.23
N LEU A 26 -13.06 -1.68 29.29
CA LEU A 26 -13.25 -0.40 29.99
C LEU A 26 -12.15 0.64 29.72
N LYS A 27 -11.07 0.27 29.00
CA LYS A 27 -9.99 1.22 28.69
C LYS A 27 -10.50 2.31 27.73
N PRO A 28 -10.14 3.59 27.94
CA PRO A 28 -10.35 4.62 26.93
C PRO A 28 -9.66 4.22 25.63
N LYS A 29 -10.40 4.31 24.52
CA LYS A 29 -9.94 3.95 23.18
C LYS A 29 -10.06 5.15 22.28
N ILE A 30 -8.93 5.58 21.73
CA ILE A 30 -8.87 6.65 20.74
C ILE A 30 -8.15 6.06 19.53
N LYS A 31 -8.86 6.01 18.40
CA LYS A 31 -8.29 5.63 17.10
C LYS A 31 -8.45 6.81 16.17
N ILE A 32 -7.34 7.27 15.59
CA ILE A 32 -7.33 8.36 14.63
C ILE A 32 -6.58 7.88 13.39
N ARG A 33 -7.12 8.18 12.23
CA ARG A 33 -6.53 7.86 10.93
C ARG A 33 -6.74 9.02 9.99
N LYS A 34 -5.66 9.51 9.40
CA LYS A 34 -5.70 10.45 8.28
C LYS A 34 -5.41 9.66 7.00
N GLU A 35 -6.39 9.58 6.11
CA GLU A 35 -6.18 9.14 4.73
C GLU A 35 -5.71 10.33 3.89
N HIS A 36 -4.85 10.05 2.92
CA HIS A 36 -4.22 11.05 2.07
C HIS A 36 -3.99 10.42 0.69
N ASP A 37 -5.00 10.54 -0.18
CA ASP A 37 -4.97 9.93 -1.51
C ASP A 37 -4.58 10.97 -2.56
N VAL A 38 -3.67 10.64 -3.46
CA VAL A 38 -3.30 11.51 -4.59
C VAL A 38 -4.38 11.40 -5.67
N VAL A 39 -5.08 12.48 -5.95
CA VAL A 39 -6.17 12.51 -6.95
C VAL A 39 -5.65 12.81 -8.34
N ASN A 40 -4.63 13.66 -8.43
CA ASN A 40 -4.04 14.09 -9.69
C ASN A 40 -2.52 13.92 -9.60
N THR A 41 -1.93 13.14 -10.50
CA THR A 41 -0.49 13.22 -10.83
C THR A 41 -0.34 14.26 -11.94
N PRO A 42 -0.11 15.54 -11.62
CA PRO A 42 0.20 16.53 -12.64
C PRO A 42 1.48 16.15 -13.40
N GLU A 43 1.50 16.39 -14.70
CA GLU A 43 2.73 16.34 -15.50
C GLU A 43 3.78 17.29 -14.89
N ALA A 44 5.06 16.90 -14.96
CA ALA A 44 6.18 17.51 -14.23
C ALA A 44 6.28 19.04 -14.37
N ASP A 45 5.77 19.62 -15.45
CA ASP A 45 5.85 21.05 -15.75
C ASP A 45 4.80 21.93 -15.04
N THR A 46 3.80 21.34 -14.35
CA THR A 46 2.72 22.10 -13.68
C THR A 46 2.85 22.19 -12.16
N TRP A 47 3.90 21.60 -11.56
CA TRP A 47 4.14 21.60 -10.11
C TRP A 47 4.33 22.99 -9.49
N THR A 48 4.64 24.01 -10.30
CA THR A 48 4.93 25.37 -9.82
C THR A 48 3.69 26.20 -9.47
N SER A 49 2.50 25.82 -9.96
CA SER A 49 1.25 26.59 -9.77
C SER A 49 0.15 25.85 -9.00
N ILE A 50 0.35 24.58 -8.65
CA ILE A 50 -0.68 23.82 -7.94
C ILE A 50 -0.55 24.08 -6.45
N ARG A 51 -1.58 24.70 -5.85
CA ARG A 51 -1.69 24.72 -4.39
C ARG A 51 -1.86 23.28 -3.92
N ASN A 52 -0.88 22.80 -3.15
CA ASN A 52 -0.73 21.39 -2.72
C ASN A 52 -2.04 20.73 -2.22
N HIS A 53 -3.00 21.49 -1.67
CA HIS A 53 -4.26 20.94 -1.15
C HIS A 53 -5.24 20.38 -2.21
N SER A 54 -5.09 20.69 -3.50
CA SER A 54 -5.97 20.11 -4.55
C SER A 54 -5.45 18.80 -5.14
N LEU A 55 -4.19 18.46 -4.84
CA LEU A 55 -3.56 17.21 -5.28
C LEU A 55 -4.01 16.02 -4.45
N PHE A 56 -4.51 16.29 -3.24
CA PHE A 56 -4.79 15.28 -2.25
C PHE A 56 -6.26 15.29 -1.83
N ASN A 57 -6.82 14.09 -1.69
CA ASN A 57 -8.11 13.86 -1.08
C ASN A 57 -7.88 13.37 0.36
N ASP A 58 -7.99 14.31 1.30
CA ASP A 58 -7.81 14.03 2.72
C ASP A 58 -9.14 13.62 3.38
N MET A 59 -9.06 12.63 4.26
CA MET A 59 -10.17 12.24 5.14
C MET A 59 -9.64 11.90 6.52
N LEU A 60 -10.12 12.61 7.54
CA LEU A 60 -9.81 12.33 8.94
C LEU A 60 -10.91 11.42 9.52
N THR A 61 -10.55 10.22 9.93
CA THR A 61 -11.47 9.30 10.64
C THR A 61 -11.01 9.15 12.09
N ALA A 62 -11.91 9.40 13.03
CA ALA A 62 -11.68 9.20 14.46
C ALA A 62 -12.76 8.28 15.05
N ALA A 63 -12.36 7.39 15.96
CA ALA A 63 -13.26 6.58 16.76
C ALA A 63 -12.83 6.69 18.23
N LEU A 64 -13.73 7.17 19.07
CA LEU A 64 -13.52 7.43 20.49
C LEU A 64 -14.49 6.56 21.27
N ALA A 65 -13.97 5.77 22.22
CA ALA A 65 -14.80 4.93 23.06
C ALA A 65 -14.34 4.93 24.52
N ASN A 66 -15.30 4.84 25.46
CA ASN A 66 -15.07 4.71 26.90
C ASN A 66 -14.20 5.84 27.50
N ILE A 67 -14.55 7.10 27.20
CA ILE A 67 -13.80 8.26 27.70
C ILE A 67 -14.64 8.93 28.78
N ASP A 68 -14.07 9.07 29.97
CA ASP A 68 -14.61 9.93 31.03
C ASP A 68 -13.62 11.07 31.26
N LEU A 69 -14.08 12.30 31.07
CA LEU A 69 -13.24 13.48 31.09
C LEU A 69 -13.92 14.63 31.84
N THR A 70 -13.23 15.18 32.84
CA THR A 70 -13.64 16.42 33.50
C THR A 70 -12.71 17.55 33.06
N LEU A 71 -13.28 18.64 32.55
CA LEU A 71 -12.54 19.82 32.10
C LEU A 71 -13.06 21.06 32.81
N ASN A 72 -12.18 22.01 33.08
CA ASN A 72 -12.58 23.36 33.47
C ASN A 72 -12.91 24.18 32.22
N ALA A 73 -13.89 25.07 32.32
CA ALA A 73 -14.30 25.96 31.24
C ALA A 73 -13.14 26.86 30.75
N SER A 74 -12.28 27.32 31.66
CA SER A 74 -11.04 28.02 31.31
C SER A 74 -10.10 27.18 30.42
N THR A 75 -9.90 25.90 30.76
CA THR A 75 -9.00 25.00 30.03
C THR A 75 -9.54 24.69 28.65
N LEU A 76 -10.85 24.43 28.54
CA LEU A 76 -11.50 24.20 27.25
C LEU A 76 -11.40 25.45 26.35
N ALA A 77 -11.57 26.65 26.91
CA ALA A 77 -11.43 27.89 26.17
C ALA A 77 -10.00 28.10 25.64
N SER A 78 -8.99 27.95 26.49
CA SER A 78 -7.58 28.04 26.07
C SER A 78 -7.19 26.94 25.07
N PHE A 79 -7.78 25.75 25.17
CA PHE A 79 -7.56 24.69 24.20
C PHE A 79 -8.17 25.02 22.82
N ALA A 80 -9.34 25.66 22.80
CA ALA A 80 -10.01 26.04 21.56
C ALA A 80 -9.23 27.09 20.75
N GLU A 81 -8.45 27.96 21.41
CA GLU A 81 -7.61 28.97 20.76
C GLU A 81 -6.55 28.35 19.82
N PHE A 82 -6.06 27.14 20.10
CA PHE A 82 -5.09 26.47 19.23
C PHE A 82 -5.64 26.06 17.85
N PHE A 83 -6.97 26.01 17.70
CA PHE A 83 -7.61 25.63 16.44
C PHE A 83 -7.98 26.83 15.57
N VAL A 84 -7.72 28.05 16.05
CA VAL A 84 -7.87 29.27 15.26
C VAL A 84 -6.61 29.45 14.43
N ASP A 85 -6.73 29.27 13.11
CA ASP A 85 -5.64 29.47 12.15
C ASP A 85 -5.76 30.87 11.53
N ASP A 86 -4.63 31.58 11.40
CA ASP A 86 -4.55 32.89 10.73
C ASP A 86 -4.75 32.75 9.21
N ILE A 87 -4.51 31.56 8.67
CA ILE A 87 -4.67 31.26 7.25
C ILE A 87 -5.92 30.40 7.07
N ALA A 88 -6.85 30.88 6.25
CA ALA A 88 -8.05 30.13 5.90
C ALA A 88 -7.70 28.89 5.06
N SER A 89 -7.58 27.75 5.72
CA SER A 89 -7.43 26.43 5.08
C SER A 89 -8.79 25.88 4.64
N PRO A 90 -8.86 25.12 3.54
CA PRO A 90 -10.09 24.44 3.15
C PRO A 90 -10.54 23.49 4.28
N PRO A 91 -11.85 23.33 4.51
CA PRO A 91 -12.34 22.51 5.60
C PRO A 91 -11.96 21.04 5.39
N LEU A 92 -11.25 20.48 6.36
CA LEU A 92 -10.82 19.08 6.33
C LEU A 92 -12.03 18.14 6.53
N PRO A 93 -12.31 17.23 5.58
CA PRO A 93 -13.34 16.21 5.75
C PRO A 93 -13.04 15.32 6.95
N LEU A 94 -14.08 15.03 7.73
CA LEU A 94 -13.99 14.39 9.03
C LEU A 94 -15.12 13.38 9.21
N LYS A 95 -14.82 12.25 9.85
CA LYS A 95 -15.79 11.30 10.39
C LYS A 95 -15.38 10.92 11.80
N VAL A 96 -16.25 11.15 12.78
CA VAL A 96 -16.01 10.84 14.19
C VAL A 96 -17.13 9.93 14.68
N GLU A 97 -16.74 8.78 15.22
CA GLU A 97 -17.62 7.90 15.95
C GLU A 97 -17.34 8.02 17.45
N LEU A 98 -18.37 8.32 18.23
CA LEU A 98 -18.30 8.44 19.68
C LEU A 98 -19.11 7.30 20.30
N GLU A 99 -18.54 6.56 21.25
CA GLU A 99 -19.23 5.54 22.04
C GLU A 99 -18.90 5.70 23.53
N LYS A 100 -19.91 5.74 24.41
CA LYS A 100 -19.73 5.80 25.87
C LYS A 100 -18.75 6.89 26.29
N ILE A 101 -19.08 8.13 25.94
CA ILE A 101 -18.30 9.32 26.28
C ILE A 101 -19.04 10.08 27.38
N ALA A 102 -18.38 10.30 28.52
CA ALA A 102 -18.84 11.15 29.60
C ALA A 102 -17.91 12.38 29.69
N ILE A 103 -18.48 13.58 29.59
CA ILE A 103 -17.75 14.84 29.71
C ILE A 103 -18.42 15.68 30.79
N SER A 104 -17.65 16.11 31.79
CA SER A 104 -18.11 17.01 32.84
C SER A 104 -17.38 18.35 32.69
N LEU A 105 -18.11 19.42 32.41
CA LEU A 105 -17.56 20.77 32.30
C LEU A 105 -17.81 21.53 33.61
N VAL A 106 -16.74 21.93 34.27
CA VAL A 106 -16.77 22.72 35.50
C VAL A 106 -16.52 24.19 35.15
N ASP A 107 -17.47 25.07 35.46
CA ASP A 107 -17.28 26.51 35.28
C ASP A 107 -16.48 27.09 36.45
N ASP A 108 -15.28 27.57 36.15
CA ASP A 108 -14.33 28.14 37.09
C ASP A 108 -14.24 29.67 37.01
N LYS A 109 -15.10 30.33 36.21
CA LYS A 109 -15.00 31.77 35.92
C LYS A 109 -15.99 32.67 36.65
N THR A 110 -16.91 32.15 37.46
CA THR A 110 -17.89 33.01 38.16
C THR A 110 -17.50 33.26 39.61
N GLU A 111 -17.20 34.52 39.96
CA GLU A 111 -17.06 34.98 41.36
C GLU A 111 -18.41 35.18 42.08
N SER A 112 -19.47 34.49 41.66
CA SER A 112 -20.84 34.74 42.12
C SER A 112 -21.36 33.55 42.91
N ASN A 113 -21.98 33.81 44.07
CA ASN A 113 -22.58 32.86 45.02
C ASN A 113 -23.75 32.01 44.46
N ALA A 114 -23.84 31.81 43.15
CA ALA A 114 -24.74 30.85 42.54
C ALA A 114 -24.08 29.46 42.54
N VAL A 115 -24.82 28.44 42.94
CA VAL A 115 -24.36 27.04 42.90
C VAL A 115 -24.14 26.64 41.44
N ASN A 116 -22.90 26.68 40.96
CA ASN A 116 -22.56 26.18 39.63
C ASN A 116 -22.56 24.66 39.66
N SER A 117 -23.59 24.07 39.08
CA SER A 117 -23.58 22.63 38.82
C SER A 117 -22.79 22.38 37.53
N PRO A 118 -21.88 21.39 37.51
CA PRO A 118 -21.15 21.05 36.29
C PRO A 118 -22.10 20.65 35.17
N VAL A 119 -21.76 21.01 33.94
CA VAL A 119 -22.50 20.56 32.76
C VAL A 119 -22.01 19.16 32.41
N ASN A 120 -22.85 18.16 32.69
CA ASN A 120 -22.52 16.76 32.44
C ASN A 120 -23.14 16.30 31.11
N LEU A 121 -22.30 15.87 30.19
CA LEU A 121 -22.67 15.36 28.88
C LEU A 121 -22.39 13.86 28.84
N ASN A 122 -23.43 13.05 28.66
CA ASN A 122 -23.30 11.61 28.51
C ASN A 122 -23.74 11.17 27.11
N ILE A 123 -22.77 10.79 26.28
CA ILE A 123 -22.97 10.37 24.90
C ILE A 123 -22.86 8.85 24.85
N SER A 124 -24.00 8.19 24.65
CA SER A 124 -24.03 6.73 24.47
C SER A 124 -23.40 6.33 23.14
N ARG A 125 -23.92 6.86 22.03
CA ARG A 125 -23.35 6.71 20.69
C ARG A 125 -23.71 7.92 19.83
N LEU A 126 -22.74 8.50 19.12
CA LEU A 126 -22.97 9.63 18.22
C LEU A 126 -22.03 9.55 17.02
N TYR A 127 -22.53 9.92 15.85
CA TYR A 127 -21.74 10.05 14.64
C TYR A 127 -21.68 11.51 14.22
N ILE A 128 -20.46 12.04 14.04
CA ILE A 128 -20.23 13.41 13.58
C ILE A 128 -19.48 13.33 12.27
N SER A 129 -19.93 14.03 11.25
CA SER A 129 -19.20 14.13 9.98
C SER A 129 -19.07 15.57 9.51
N ARG A 130 -17.98 15.87 8.83
CA ARG A 130 -17.76 17.16 8.15
C ARG A 130 -17.54 16.91 6.67
N SER A 131 -18.31 17.56 5.82
CA SER A 131 -18.11 17.52 4.37
C SER A 131 -16.97 18.45 3.92
N LYS A 132 -16.54 18.31 2.66
CA LYS A 132 -15.59 19.24 2.00
C LYS A 132 -16.12 20.67 1.88
N ASP A 133 -17.42 20.88 2.08
CA ASP A 133 -18.05 22.20 2.09
C ASP A 133 -18.01 22.83 3.50
N GLY A 134 -17.46 22.12 4.49
CA GLY A 134 -17.31 22.59 5.86
C GLY A 134 -18.53 22.38 6.76
N ILE A 135 -19.64 21.89 6.21
CA ILE A 135 -20.88 21.58 6.95
C ILE A 135 -20.62 20.41 7.89
N VAL A 136 -21.00 20.57 9.16
CA VAL A 136 -20.91 19.53 10.20
C VAL A 136 -22.30 18.91 10.39
N ASN A 137 -22.40 17.62 10.13
CA ASN A 137 -23.59 16.81 10.37
C ASN A 137 -23.40 16.04 11.67
N ILE A 138 -24.45 16.02 12.50
CA ILE A 138 -24.47 15.30 13.77
C ILE A 138 -25.67 14.37 13.70
N ASP A 139 -25.38 13.08 13.58
CA ASP A 139 -26.38 12.04 13.45
C ASP A 139 -26.33 11.15 14.70
N PRO A 140 -27.49 10.76 15.26
CA PRO A 140 -27.49 9.67 16.22
C PRO A 140 -26.86 8.46 15.54
N SER A 141 -26.10 7.65 16.28
CA SER A 141 -25.68 6.35 15.74
C SER A 141 -26.89 5.43 15.72
N ASN A 142 -27.76 5.59 14.73
CA ASN A 142 -28.81 4.63 14.41
C ASN A 142 -28.18 3.40 13.75
N LEU A 143 -27.41 2.67 14.56
CA LEU A 143 -27.61 1.24 14.59
C LEU A 143 -29.02 1.06 15.14
N SER A 144 -30.02 1.02 14.25
CA SER A 144 -31.10 0.06 14.42
C SER A 144 -30.40 -1.20 14.85
N THR A 145 -30.47 -1.59 16.11
CA THR A 145 -29.87 -2.82 16.60
C THR A 145 -30.40 -3.91 15.68
N PRO A 146 -29.63 -4.42 14.71
CA PRO A 146 -29.98 -5.69 14.13
C PRO A 146 -29.82 -6.60 15.34
N ASN A 147 -30.89 -7.29 15.74
CA ASN A 147 -30.90 -8.28 16.82
C ASN A 147 -29.50 -8.89 16.99
N ALA A 148 -28.95 -9.01 18.19
CA ALA A 148 -27.57 -9.47 18.39
C ALA A 148 -27.22 -10.78 17.63
N SER A 149 -28.23 -11.56 17.23
CA SER A 149 -28.15 -12.65 16.26
C SER A 149 -27.66 -12.25 14.85
N SER A 150 -28.14 -11.14 14.28
CA SER A 150 -27.86 -10.69 12.91
C SER A 150 -26.47 -10.09 12.75
N ILE A 151 -25.96 -9.31 13.72
CA ILE A 151 -24.56 -8.84 13.72
C ILE A 151 -23.58 -10.01 13.88
N ASN A 152 -23.91 -10.97 14.74
CA ASN A 152 -23.10 -12.18 14.87
C ASN A 152 -23.10 -12.99 13.57
N GLN A 153 -24.24 -13.07 12.87
CA GLN A 153 -24.32 -13.75 11.57
C GLN A 153 -23.48 -13.03 10.51
N GLU A 154 -23.66 -11.71 10.34
CA GLU A 154 -22.90 -10.94 9.35
C GLU A 154 -21.39 -10.96 9.64
N THR A 155 -20.97 -10.87 10.90
CA THR A 155 -19.55 -10.99 11.26
C THR A 155 -18.99 -12.40 11.07
N VAL A 156 -19.80 -13.44 11.20
CA VAL A 156 -19.42 -14.83 10.87
C VAL A 156 -19.30 -14.99 9.36
N ASP A 157 -20.28 -14.48 8.61
CA ASP A 157 -20.32 -14.55 7.14
C ASP A 157 -19.12 -13.80 6.54
N LEU A 158 -18.83 -12.58 7.02
CA LEU A 158 -17.64 -11.80 6.61
C LEU A 158 -16.32 -12.48 6.97
N LYS A 159 -16.26 -13.22 8.08
CA LYS A 159 -15.06 -14.01 8.44
C LYS A 159 -14.88 -15.19 7.50
N GLN A 160 -15.96 -15.90 7.17
CA GLN A 160 -15.92 -17.01 6.21
C GLN A 160 -15.52 -16.51 4.82
N GLU A 161 -16.08 -15.39 4.38
CA GLU A 161 -15.71 -14.77 3.10
C GLU A 161 -14.24 -14.35 3.09
N ASN A 162 -13.75 -13.70 4.15
CA ASN A 162 -12.33 -13.37 4.27
C ASN A 162 -11.43 -14.60 4.23
N GLU A 163 -11.83 -15.69 4.89
CA GLU A 163 -11.08 -16.94 4.84
C GLU A 163 -11.08 -17.53 3.43
N GLN A 164 -12.22 -17.51 2.74
CA GLN A 164 -12.33 -17.95 1.35
C GLN A 164 -11.48 -17.10 0.42
N LEU A 165 -11.46 -15.78 0.59
CA LEU A 165 -10.62 -14.85 -0.17
C LEU A 165 -9.14 -15.12 0.08
N ARG A 166 -8.73 -15.34 1.33
CA ARG A 166 -7.34 -15.73 1.67
C ARG A 166 -6.94 -17.05 1.01
N ARG A 167 -7.83 -18.05 1.01
CA ARG A 167 -7.60 -19.34 0.33
C ARG A 167 -7.49 -19.15 -1.18
N ARG A 168 -8.35 -18.32 -1.78
CA ARG A 168 -8.28 -17.98 -3.22
C ARG A 168 -6.98 -17.26 -3.56
N LEU A 169 -6.57 -16.29 -2.76
CA LEU A 169 -5.32 -15.55 -2.94
C LEU A 169 -4.12 -16.51 -2.91
N ALA A 170 -4.04 -17.39 -1.91
CA ALA A 170 -2.98 -18.38 -1.81
C ALA A 170 -2.99 -19.43 -2.95
N ALA A 171 -4.14 -19.69 -3.57
CA ALA A 171 -4.22 -20.54 -4.76
C ALA A 171 -3.73 -19.78 -6.00
N THR A 172 -4.12 -18.51 -6.17
CA THR A 172 -3.65 -17.68 -7.28
C THR A 172 -2.15 -17.43 -7.21
N GLU A 173 -1.59 -17.19 -6.03
CA GLU A 173 -0.15 -17.02 -5.84
C GLU A 173 0.63 -18.26 -6.28
N ARG A 174 0.18 -19.46 -5.88
CA ARG A 174 0.78 -20.73 -6.33
C ARG A 174 0.69 -20.92 -7.85
N LEU A 175 -0.46 -20.60 -8.45
CA LEU A 175 -0.62 -20.66 -9.91
C LEU A 175 0.27 -19.64 -10.62
N THR A 176 0.45 -18.44 -10.07
CA THR A 176 1.35 -17.44 -10.66
C THR A 176 2.82 -17.86 -10.58
N GLU A 177 3.23 -18.48 -9.47
CA GLU A 177 4.58 -19.03 -9.31
C GLU A 177 4.84 -20.19 -10.28
N GLU A 178 3.87 -21.11 -10.42
CA GLU A 178 3.96 -22.21 -11.38
C GLU A 178 4.02 -21.71 -12.83
N ASN A 179 3.18 -20.73 -13.20
CA ASN A 179 3.23 -20.10 -14.52
C ASN A 179 4.57 -19.43 -14.80
N HIS A 180 5.15 -18.75 -13.81
CA HIS A 180 6.47 -18.14 -13.96
C HIS A 180 7.54 -19.22 -14.21
N ARG A 181 7.48 -20.33 -13.47
CA ARG A 181 8.40 -21.47 -13.66
C ARG A 181 8.23 -22.11 -15.05
N LEU A 182 7.00 -22.27 -15.52
CA LEU A 182 6.70 -22.82 -16.84
C LEU A 182 7.27 -21.93 -17.96
N ARG A 183 7.09 -20.60 -17.87
CA ARG A 183 7.67 -19.66 -18.85
C ARG A 183 9.19 -19.79 -18.92
N LYS A 184 9.86 -19.91 -17.77
CA LYS A 184 11.31 -20.10 -17.72
C LYS A 184 11.75 -21.41 -18.40
N CYS A 185 11.06 -22.52 -18.13
CA CYS A 185 11.35 -23.78 -18.82
C CYS A 185 11.07 -23.71 -20.33
N GLU A 186 10.06 -22.97 -20.75
CA GLU A 186 9.75 -22.76 -22.17
C GLU A 186 10.83 -21.94 -22.87
N GLU A 187 11.34 -20.89 -22.23
CA GLU A 187 12.48 -20.09 -22.71
C GLU A 187 13.75 -20.96 -22.86
N GLU A 188 14.12 -21.73 -21.83
CA GLU A 188 15.26 -22.64 -21.89
C GLU A 188 15.10 -23.70 -22.99
N ALA A 189 13.89 -24.26 -23.16
CA ALA A 189 13.61 -25.22 -24.24
C ALA A 189 13.74 -24.58 -25.62
N GLN A 190 13.34 -23.31 -25.77
CA GLN A 190 13.46 -22.58 -27.03
C GLN A 190 14.92 -22.27 -27.37
N GLU A 191 15.75 -21.91 -26.38
CA GLU A 191 17.19 -21.73 -26.55
C GLU A 191 17.87 -23.02 -27.00
N LEU A 192 17.55 -24.15 -26.36
CA LEU A 192 18.09 -25.46 -26.72
C LEU A 192 17.68 -25.88 -28.15
N ARG A 193 16.44 -25.60 -28.56
CA ARG A 193 15.98 -25.84 -29.94
C ARG A 193 16.73 -24.99 -30.94
N SER A 194 17.00 -23.72 -30.64
CA SER A 194 17.80 -22.85 -31.50
C SER A 194 19.22 -23.41 -31.65
N CYS A 195 19.87 -23.77 -30.53
CA CYS A 195 21.22 -24.33 -30.54
C CYS A 195 21.29 -25.65 -31.33
N LEU A 196 20.27 -26.51 -31.20
CA LEU A 196 20.16 -27.73 -31.99
C LEU A 196 20.06 -27.43 -33.49
N ASN A 197 19.24 -26.46 -33.87
CA ASN A 197 19.10 -26.07 -35.28
C ASN A 197 20.41 -25.51 -35.84
N ASP A 198 21.10 -24.64 -35.11
CA ASP A 198 22.39 -24.07 -35.52
C ASP A 198 23.46 -25.17 -35.69
N ALA A 199 23.47 -26.16 -34.80
CA ALA A 199 24.36 -27.32 -34.91
C ALA A 199 24.03 -28.20 -36.12
N GLN A 200 22.74 -28.40 -36.40
CA GLN A 200 22.27 -29.13 -37.59
C GLN A 200 22.69 -28.41 -38.88
N ASP A 201 22.51 -27.09 -38.95
CA ASP A 201 22.92 -26.27 -40.10
C ASP A 201 24.44 -26.27 -40.30
N THR A 202 25.21 -26.21 -39.21
CA THR A 202 26.67 -26.34 -39.28
C THR A 202 27.08 -27.71 -39.84
N LEU A 203 26.42 -28.78 -39.40
CA LEU A 203 26.71 -30.14 -39.85
C LEU A 203 26.35 -30.34 -41.33
N THR A 204 25.22 -29.79 -41.80
CA THR A 204 24.83 -29.87 -43.22
C THR A 204 25.79 -29.08 -44.11
N ASN A 205 26.28 -27.93 -43.65
CA ASN A 205 27.31 -27.16 -44.36
C ASN A 205 28.63 -27.93 -44.47
N LEU A 206 29.10 -28.51 -43.36
CA LEU A 206 30.33 -29.33 -43.36
C LEU A 206 30.20 -30.57 -44.26
N LEU A 207 29.02 -31.18 -44.33
CA LEU A 207 28.75 -32.28 -45.26
C LEU A 207 28.86 -31.84 -46.71
N HIS A 208 28.26 -30.69 -47.07
CA HIS A 208 28.38 -30.13 -48.43
C HIS A 208 29.83 -29.78 -48.79
N GLU A 209 30.57 -29.16 -47.88
CA GLU A 209 31.99 -28.86 -48.09
C GLU A 209 32.81 -30.14 -48.29
N LYS A 210 32.57 -31.17 -47.48
CA LYS A 210 33.22 -32.47 -47.62
C LYS A 210 32.92 -33.10 -48.99
N GLU A 211 31.66 -33.09 -49.43
CA GLU A 211 31.27 -33.63 -50.73
C GLU A 211 31.96 -32.89 -51.88
N SER A 212 31.97 -31.55 -51.83
CA SER A 212 32.68 -30.70 -52.79
C SER A 212 34.19 -31.01 -52.83
N LEU A 213 34.84 -31.13 -51.66
CA LEU A 213 36.26 -31.48 -51.58
C LEU A 213 36.55 -32.88 -52.14
N LEU A 214 35.69 -33.87 -51.87
CA LEU A 214 35.83 -35.21 -52.43
C LEU A 214 35.69 -35.21 -53.95
N GLU A 215 34.79 -34.40 -54.50
CA GLU A 215 34.63 -34.23 -55.94
C GLU A 215 35.85 -33.55 -56.58
N ILE A 216 36.39 -32.51 -55.95
CA ILE A 216 37.65 -31.86 -56.35
C ILE A 216 38.80 -32.88 -56.35
N ILE A 217 38.95 -33.68 -55.29
CA ILE A 217 39.99 -34.73 -55.20
C ILE A 217 39.80 -35.79 -56.31
N ARG A 218 38.57 -36.24 -56.56
CA ARG A 218 38.25 -37.19 -57.63
C ARG A 218 38.65 -36.62 -59.00
N ASN A 219 38.34 -35.36 -59.27
CA ASN A 219 38.71 -34.67 -60.50
C ASN A 219 40.24 -34.54 -60.64
N PHE A 220 40.96 -34.21 -59.55
CA PHE A 220 42.42 -34.20 -59.56
C PHE A 220 43.04 -35.59 -59.80
N GLN A 221 42.46 -36.65 -59.22
CA GLN A 221 42.92 -38.03 -59.45
C GLN A 221 42.69 -38.48 -60.90
N ASN A 222 41.53 -38.16 -61.48
CA ASN A 222 41.24 -38.44 -62.90
C ASN A 222 42.23 -37.71 -63.82
N ASN A 223 42.42 -36.40 -63.62
CA ASN A 223 43.38 -35.59 -64.39
C ASN A 223 44.84 -36.09 -64.26
N LYS A 224 45.23 -36.62 -63.09
CA LYS A 224 46.56 -37.21 -62.87
C LYS A 224 46.72 -38.57 -63.57
N SER A 225 45.64 -39.32 -63.71
CA SER A 225 45.59 -40.61 -64.42
C SER A 225 45.71 -40.40 -65.93
N ASP A 226 45.01 -39.40 -66.47
CA ASP A 226 45.09 -39.02 -67.89
C ASP A 226 46.48 -38.47 -68.26
N ARG A 227 47.11 -37.69 -67.38
CA ARG A 227 48.50 -37.24 -67.59
C ARG A 227 49.53 -38.38 -67.57
N LYS A 228 49.30 -39.46 -66.81
CA LYS A 228 50.16 -40.66 -66.85
C LYS A 228 49.98 -41.46 -68.15
N GLN A 229 48.79 -41.48 -68.74
CA GLN A 229 48.57 -42.12 -70.05
C GLN A 229 49.19 -41.31 -71.20
N GLN A 230 49.21 -39.97 -71.12
CA GLN A 230 49.89 -39.14 -72.13
C GLN A 230 51.42 -39.20 -72.06
N SER A 231 52.03 -39.47 -70.90
CA SER A 231 53.49 -39.60 -70.78
C SER A 231 54.04 -40.98 -71.14
N SER A 232 53.21 -42.04 -71.14
CA SER A 232 53.61 -43.38 -71.61
C SER A 232 53.52 -43.58 -73.13
N GLY A 233 53.01 -42.59 -73.88
CA GLY A 233 52.82 -42.65 -75.33
C GLY A 233 53.94 -42.02 -76.18
N LYS A 234 55.06 -41.62 -75.58
CA LYS A 234 56.25 -41.14 -76.29
C LYS A 234 57.48 -41.96 -75.89
N ARG A 235 57.67 -43.10 -76.55
CA ARG A 235 58.97 -43.75 -76.73
C ARG A 235 59.13 -44.08 -78.21
#